data_AF-A0A929SF82-F1
#
_entry.id   AF-A0A929SF82-F1
#
_cell.length_a   1.000
_cell.length_b   1.000
_cell.length_c   1.000
_cell.angle_alpha   90.00
_cell.angle_beta   90.00
_cell.angle_gamma   90.00
#
_symmetry.space_group_name_H-M   'P 1'
#
loop_
_entity.id
_entity.type
_entity.pdbx_description
1 polymer ?
#
loop_
_entity_poly.entity_id
_entity_poly.type
_entity_poly.pdbx_seq_one_letter_code
_entity_poly.pdbx_strand_id
1 'polypeptide(L)'
;MAILFQVLRGGFYFLTLIMGFFLLRGELIFGENTSKILMMILMPGYLLLCGVMVGYLVSIIWAGKDTEDTALSVKEQILKTSFIIGIVVGILLALGYIIL
;
A
#
# COMPACT_ATOMS: atom_id res chain seq x y z
N MET A 1 1.86 15.42 6.30
CA MET A 1 1.39 14.60 5.16
C MET A 1 2.53 14.05 4.31
N ALA A 2 3.44 14.87 3.77
CA ALA A 2 4.54 14.40 2.92
C ALA A 2 5.48 13.37 3.57
N ILE A 3 5.86 13.59 4.85
CA ILE A 3 6.69 12.65 5.62
C ILE A 3 5.98 11.30 5.79
N LEU A 4 4.67 11.31 6.05
CA LEU A 4 3.86 10.11 6.22
C LEU A 4 3.86 9.27 4.93
N PHE A 5 3.78 9.92 3.77
CA PHE A 5 3.89 9.24 2.47
C PHE A 5 5.28 8.72 2.14
N GLN A 6 6.35 9.43 2.52
CA GLN A 6 7.72 8.90 2.40
C GLN A 6 7.93 7.67 3.27
N VAL A 7 7.44 7.70 4.52
CA VAL A 7 7.47 6.55 5.43
C VAL A 7 6.64 5.40 4.87
N LEU A 8 5.46 5.69 4.33
CA LEU A 8 4.61 4.67 3.70
C LEU A 8 5.27 4.06 2.46
N ARG A 9 5.97 4.87 1.66
CA ARG A 9 6.73 4.42 0.48
C ARG A 9 7.90 3.55 0.86
N GLY A 10 8.67 3.95 1.87
CA GLY A 10 9.74 3.14 2.43
C GLY A 10 9.22 1.81 2.99
N GLY A 11 8.13 1.87 3.76
CA GLY A 11 7.44 0.70 4.30
C GLY A 11 6.93 -0.24 3.20
N PHE A 12 6.33 0.28 2.14
CA PHE A 12 5.88 -0.51 1.00
C PHE A 12 7.05 -1.23 0.33
N TYR A 13 8.13 -0.54 -0.04
CA TYR A 13 9.29 -1.17 -0.67
C TYR A 13 9.93 -2.24 0.21
N PHE A 14 10.05 -1.97 1.52
CA PHE A 14 10.59 -2.93 2.47
C PHE A 14 9.70 -4.18 2.55
N LEU A 15 8.38 -4.00 2.60
CA LEU A 15 7.44 -5.11 2.67
C LEU A 15 7.37 -5.88 1.34
N THR A 16 7.49 -5.22 0.18
CA THR A 16 7.64 -5.86 -1.13
C THR A 16 8.89 -6.75 -1.17
N LEU A 17 10.01 -6.27 -0.62
CA LEU A 17 11.25 -7.05 -0.54
C LEU A 17 11.08 -8.29 0.33
N ILE A 18 10.52 -8.14 1.52
CA ILE A 18 10.23 -9.27 2.43
C ILE A 18 9.30 -10.25 1.74
N MET A 19 8.27 -9.77 1.07
CA MET A 19 7.29 -10.60 0.41
C MET A 19 7.88 -11.36 -0.79
N GLY A 20 8.72 -10.69 -1.59
CA GLY A 20 9.46 -11.33 -2.68
C GLY A 20 10.41 -12.42 -2.16
N PHE A 21 11.08 -12.17 -1.03
CA PHE A 21 11.92 -13.17 -0.37
C PHE A 21 11.09 -14.37 0.13
N PHE A 22 9.94 -14.12 0.75
CA PHE A 22 9.04 -15.18 1.23
C PHE A 22 8.40 -15.98 0.08
N LEU A 23 8.05 -15.34 -1.04
CA LEU A 23 7.54 -16.02 -2.23
C LEU A 23 8.59 -16.89 -2.92
N LEU A 24 9.85 -16.42 -3.02
CA LEU A 24 10.90 -17.13 -3.75
C LEU A 24 11.57 -18.25 -2.95
N ARG A 25 11.71 -18.09 -1.63
CA ARG A 25 12.44 -19.06 -0.79
C ARG A 25 11.80 -19.34 0.57
N GLY A 26 10.63 -18.78 0.89
CA GLY A 26 10.00 -18.96 2.20
C GLY A 26 9.68 -20.43 2.50
N GLU A 27 9.22 -21.18 1.50
CA GLU A 27 8.87 -22.59 1.66
C GLU A 27 10.08 -23.48 1.97
N LEU A 28 11.26 -23.12 1.45
CA LEU A 28 12.49 -23.90 1.55
C LEU A 28 13.27 -23.64 2.86
N ILE A 29 13.06 -22.47 3.48
CA ILE A 29 13.80 -22.03 4.68
C ILE A 29 12.96 -22.20 5.96
N PHE A 30 11.65 -21.92 5.91
CA PHE A 30 10.78 -21.91 7.09
C PHE A 30 9.88 -23.15 7.19
N GLY A 31 9.86 -24.00 6.16
CA GLY A 31 8.95 -25.14 6.07
C GLY A 31 7.53 -24.72 5.65
N GLU A 32 6.84 -25.64 4.97
CA GLU A 32 5.62 -25.39 4.19
C GLU A 32 4.45 -24.81 5.02
N ASN A 33 4.30 -25.25 6.27
CA ASN A 33 3.20 -24.82 7.13
C ASN A 33 3.43 -23.42 7.72
N THR A 34 4.67 -23.13 8.12
CA THR A 34 5.06 -21.85 8.73
C THR A 34 5.09 -20.73 7.68
N SER A 35 5.54 -21.04 6.46
CA SER A 35 5.50 -20.09 5.34
C SER A 35 4.07 -19.75 4.93
N LYS A 36 3.16 -20.74 4.86
CA LYS A 36 1.73 -20.54 4.56
C LYS A 36 1.04 -19.62 5.56
N ILE A 37 1.21 -19.87 6.87
CA ILE A 37 0.58 -19.04 7.91
C ILE A 37 1.13 -17.60 7.85
N LEU A 38 2.43 -17.45 7.65
CA LEU A 38 3.03 -16.12 7.54
C LEU A 38 2.55 -15.39 6.29
N MET A 39 2.46 -16.06 5.13
CA MET A 39 1.91 -15.49 3.91
C MET A 39 0.46 -15.06 4.06
N MET A 40 -0.35 -15.84 4.79
CA MET A 40 -1.76 -15.54 5.04
C MET A 40 -1.97 -14.20 5.77
N ILE A 41 -1.00 -13.79 6.60
CA ILE A 41 -1.01 -12.50 7.31
C ILE A 41 -0.28 -11.41 6.49
N LEU A 42 0.82 -11.78 5.83
CA LEU A 42 1.66 -10.84 5.09
C LEU A 42 0.97 -10.35 3.80
N MET A 43 0.24 -11.21 3.08
CA MET A 43 -0.53 -10.84 1.88
C MET A 43 -1.58 -9.76 2.12
N PRO A 44 -2.51 -9.88 3.08
CA PRO A 44 -3.50 -8.84 3.29
C PRO A 44 -2.86 -7.53 3.73
N GLY A 45 -1.79 -7.57 4.55
CA GLY A 45 -1.01 -6.38 4.90
C GLY A 45 -0.36 -5.71 3.68
N TYR A 46 0.20 -6.50 2.78
CA TYR A 46 0.77 -6.01 1.52
C TYR A 46 -0.28 -5.41 0.59
N LEU A 47 -1.43 -6.06 0.43
CA LEU A 47 -2.54 -5.58 -0.40
C LEU A 47 -3.09 -4.25 0.12
N LEU A 48 -3.17 -4.09 1.44
CA LEU A 48 -3.53 -2.84 2.09
C LEU A 48 -2.56 -1.72 1.71
N LEU A 49 -1.26 -1.95 1.86
CA LEU A 49 -0.23 -0.98 1.48
C LEU A 49 -0.22 -0.68 -0.02
N CYS A 50 -0.51 -1.69 -0.85
CA CYS A 50 -0.63 -1.54 -2.30
C CYS A 50 -1.78 -0.60 -2.66
N GLY A 51 -2.96 -0.78 -2.05
CA GLY A 51 -4.10 0.12 -2.24
C GLY A 51 -3.78 1.56 -1.84
N VAL A 52 -3.09 1.75 -0.71
CA VAL A 52 -2.70 3.10 -0.27
C VAL A 52 -1.67 3.75 -1.22
N MET A 53 -0.75 2.98 -1.80
CA MET A 53 0.17 3.48 -2.83
C MET A 53 -0.55 3.88 -4.13
N VAL A 54 -1.59 3.13 -4.53
CA VAL A 54 -2.42 3.53 -5.67
C VAL A 54 -3.13 4.85 -5.37
N GLY A 55 -3.72 4.99 -4.17
CA GLY A 55 -4.31 6.26 -3.71
C GLY A 55 -3.30 7.41 -3.71
N TYR A 56 -2.06 7.15 -3.31
CA TYR A 56 -0.98 8.14 -3.38
C TYR A 56 -0.68 8.60 -4.81
N LEU A 57 -0.51 7.66 -5.73
CA LEU A 57 -0.24 7.95 -7.14
C LEU A 57 -1.35 8.79 -7.75
N VAL A 58 -2.61 8.44 -7.47
CA VAL A 58 -3.77 9.23 -7.89
C VAL A 58 -3.70 10.64 -7.30
N SER A 59 -3.34 10.79 -6.03
CA SER A 59 -3.21 12.10 -5.38
C SER A 59 -2.14 12.99 -6.04
N ILE A 60 -1.00 12.41 -6.44
CA ILE A 60 0.07 13.14 -7.13
C ILE A 60 -0.37 13.56 -8.52
N ILE A 61 -1.01 12.66 -9.26
CA ILE A 61 -1.49 12.95 -10.62
C ILE A 61 -2.56 14.05 -10.57
N TRP A 62 -3.46 14.01 -9.60
CA TRP A 62 -4.48 15.04 -9.41
C TRP A 62 -3.86 16.38 -8.99
N ALA A 63 -2.98 16.38 -7.99
CA ALA A 63 -2.29 17.58 -7.53
C ALA A 63 -1.31 18.18 -8.57
N GLY A 64 -0.82 17.37 -9.51
CA GLY A 64 0.00 17.81 -10.63
C GLY A 64 -0.80 18.34 -11.82
N LYS A 65 -2.11 18.04 -11.91
CA LYS A 65 -3.02 18.57 -12.93
C LYS A 65 -3.60 19.93 -12.54
N ASP A 66 -3.70 20.21 -11.25
CA ASP A 66 -4.02 21.53 -10.70
C ASP A 66 -2.75 22.38 -10.59
N THR A 67 -2.42 23.03 -11.71
CA THR A 67 -1.27 23.91 -11.93
C THR A 67 -1.25 25.10 -10.95
N GLU A 68 -0.09 25.30 -10.32
CA GLU A 68 0.53 26.52 -9.76
C GLU A 68 -0.22 27.46 -8.78
N ASP A 69 -1.56 27.50 -8.73
CA ASP A 69 -2.34 28.44 -7.90
C ASP A 69 -3.27 27.78 -6.87
N THR A 70 -3.13 26.47 -6.63
CA THR A 70 -3.95 25.79 -5.62
C THR A 70 -3.43 26.04 -4.22
N ALA A 71 -4.25 26.72 -3.40
CA ALA A 71 -3.99 26.94 -1.98
C ALA A 71 -3.56 25.64 -1.26
N LEU A 72 -2.58 25.77 -0.36
CA LEU A 72 -1.95 24.65 0.36
C LEU A 72 -2.97 23.74 1.07
N SER A 73 -4.11 24.29 1.47
CA SER A 73 -5.26 23.58 2.07
C SER A 73 -5.97 22.62 1.11
N VAL A 74 -6.08 22.96 -0.18
CA VAL A 74 -6.73 22.13 -1.21
C VAL A 74 -5.86 20.92 -1.55
N LYS A 75 -4.53 21.13 -1.66
CA LYS A 75 -3.58 20.03 -1.84
C LYS A 75 -3.62 19.03 -0.69
N GLU A 76 -3.80 19.52 0.55
CA GLU A 76 -3.92 18.66 1.72
C GLU A 76 -5.25 17.88 1.76
N GLN A 77 -6.36 18.50 1.33
CA GLN A 77 -7.65 17.82 1.18
C GLN A 77 -7.62 16.73 0.10
N ILE A 78 -6.99 17.01 -1.05
CA ILE A 78 -6.80 16.02 -2.12
C ILE A 78 -6.02 14.82 -1.58
N LEU A 79 -4.89 15.07 -0.90
CA LEU A 79 -4.07 14.04 -0.28
C LEU A 79 -4.85 13.19 0.74
N LYS A 80 -5.65 13.81 1.61
CA LYS A 80 -6.51 13.09 2.57
C LYS A 80 -7.56 12.23 1.86
N THR A 81 -8.24 12.79 0.87
CA THR A 81 -9.30 12.10 0.13
C THR A 81 -8.75 10.91 -0.62
N SER A 82 -7.65 11.09 -1.35
CA SER A 82 -7.00 10.01 -2.09
C SER A 82 -6.39 8.94 -1.19
N PHE A 83 -5.90 9.30 0.00
CA PHE A 83 -5.44 8.35 1.01
C PHE A 83 -6.58 7.47 1.53
N ILE A 84 -7.74 8.06 1.82
CA ILE A 84 -8.95 7.32 2.24
C ILE A 84 -9.38 6.37 1.12
N ILE A 85 -9.43 6.83 -0.13
CA ILE A 85 -9.75 5.98 -1.29
C ILE A 85 -8.76 4.81 -1.38
N GLY A 86 -7.46 5.09 -1.22
CA GLY A 86 -6.41 4.07 -1.23
C GLY A 86 -6.58 3.02 -0.12
N ILE A 87 -6.95 3.45 1.10
CA ILE A 87 -7.26 2.52 2.21
C ILE A 87 -8.49 1.66 1.84
N VAL A 88 -9.56 2.26 1.35
CA VAL A 88 -10.78 1.53 0.98
C VAL A 88 -10.49 0.48 -0.10
N VAL A 89 -9.74 0.85 -1.14
CA VAL A 89 -9.30 -0.07 -2.19
C VAL A 89 -8.40 -1.17 -1.61
N GLY A 90 -7.47 -0.83 -0.73
CA GLY A 90 -6.58 -1.80 -0.07
C GLY A 90 -7.33 -2.80 0.82
N ILE A 91 -8.35 -2.33 1.55
CA ILE A 91 -9.22 -3.19 2.36
C ILE A 91 -10.05 -4.11 1.46
N LEU A 92 -10.62 -3.59 0.36
CA LEU A 92 -11.36 -4.41 -0.59
C LEU A 92 -10.49 -5.50 -1.21
N LEU A 93 -9.24 -5.18 -1.57
CA LEU A 93 -8.27 -6.16 -2.09
C LEU A 93 -7.91 -7.20 -1.03
N ALA A 94 -7.66 -6.79 0.21
CA ALA A 94 -7.34 -7.70 1.30
C ALA A 94 -8.52 -8.64 1.63
N LEU A 95 -9.75 -8.12 1.69
CA LEU A 95 -10.95 -8.92 1.87
C LEU A 95 -11.17 -9.88 0.71
N GLY A 96 -10.96 -9.42 -0.53
CA GLY A 96 -11.02 -10.28 -1.72
C GLY A 96 -10.06 -11.46 -1.62
N TYR A 97 -8.84 -11.24 -1.14
CA TYR A 97 -7.85 -12.31 -0.94
C TYR A 97 -8.22 -13.27 0.22
N ILE A 98 -8.87 -12.78 1.27
CA ILE A 98 -9.28 -13.65 2.40
C ILE A 98 -10.49 -14.52 2.04
N ILE A 99 -11.38 -14.01 1.18
CA ILE A 99 -12.63 -14.67 0.80
C ILE A 99 -12.46 -15.65 -0.38
N LEU A 100 -11.53 -15.36 -1.30
CA LEU A 100 -11.25 -16.15 -2.51
C LEU A 100 -10.18 -17.23 -2.26
#